data_AF-A0A8H2W7N0-F1
#
_entry.id   AF-A0A8H2W7N0-F1
#
_cell.length_a   1.000
_cell.length_b   1.000
_cell.length_c   1.000
_cell.angle_alpha   90.00
_cell.angle_beta   90.00
_cell.angle_gamma   90.00
#
_symmetry.space_group_name_H-M   'P 1'
#
loop_
_entity.id
_entity.type
_entity.pdbx_description
1 polymer ?
#
loop_
_entity_poly.entity_id
_entity_poly.type
_entity_poly.pdbx_seq_one_letter_code
_entity_poly.pdbx_strand_id
1 'polypeptide(L)'
;MSLAQRGYSATHSSSKYGAPLSPVTPTTRRNGSEQRHRNGAAGHNTRTLSVTLPRDVSASFDFSLPSPMATPPASPPRHSSGRKIELPLALPSPAFPPVDPAGIESVDPELRGVPVEYVAHKLQSIGPELLNGLGYVTPPQTAYTASNMPAWVDVRVSSRLPSIESLPSHVLCVVNPQSKQPGQLVPIHALIYASQCSNFPRLSRATPHVDAASKCARLAVVPLYLPSPQTFNLLNSYLYTKRAERLLSTLAPISSSALASIPVGHQGASNTLPALGRAMAEAFPLPTLVEHAAVVHGLWSNVVTLGVDDEALWWTLETAWGIITTAIALASGQQI
;
A
#
# COMPACT_ATOMS: atom_id res chain seq x y z
N MET A 1 -60.51 -23.63 -24.80
CA MET A 1 -59.97 -22.92 -25.99
C MET A 1 -58.56 -23.42 -26.22
N SER A 2 -58.34 -23.95 -27.42
CA SER A 2 -57.15 -24.67 -27.90
C SER A 2 -56.14 -23.71 -28.56
N LEU A 3 -54.88 -24.17 -28.67
CA LEU A 3 -53.74 -23.76 -29.52
C LEU A 3 -52.51 -23.40 -28.66
N ALA A 4 -51.28 -23.88 -28.91
CA ALA A 4 -50.75 -24.92 -29.78
C ALA A 4 -49.34 -25.23 -29.27
N GLN A 5 -48.96 -26.50 -29.33
CA GLN A 5 -47.60 -26.99 -29.10
C GLN A 5 -46.65 -26.48 -30.20
N ARG A 6 -45.42 -26.08 -29.83
CA ARG A 6 -44.25 -26.14 -30.71
C ARG A 6 -43.10 -26.77 -29.96
N GLY A 7 -42.75 -27.99 -30.39
CA GLY A 7 -41.54 -28.67 -30.00
C GLY A 7 -40.33 -28.11 -30.75
N TYR A 8 -39.16 -28.25 -30.12
CA TYR A 8 -37.88 -28.27 -30.81
C TYR A 8 -37.12 -29.49 -30.33
N SER A 9 -36.81 -30.36 -31.31
CA SER A 9 -36.07 -31.59 -31.15
C SER A 9 -34.59 -31.33 -30.95
N ALA A 10 -34.00 -32.11 -30.05
CA ALA A 10 -32.56 -32.31 -29.93
C ALA A 10 -32.01 -33.04 -31.16
N THR A 11 -30.86 -32.58 -31.66
CA THR A 11 -30.04 -33.36 -32.59
C THR A 11 -28.69 -33.64 -31.95
N HIS A 12 -28.48 -34.93 -31.67
CA HIS A 12 -27.19 -35.55 -31.41
C HIS A 12 -26.30 -35.41 -32.65
N SER A 13 -25.06 -34.97 -32.48
CA SER A 13 -23.99 -35.29 -33.44
C SER A 13 -22.84 -35.94 -32.67
N SER A 14 -22.52 -37.13 -33.13
CA SER A 14 -21.59 -38.07 -32.51
C SER A 14 -20.16 -37.83 -32.95
N SER A 15 -19.28 -38.15 -32.01
CA SER A 15 -17.83 -38.32 -32.09
C SER A 15 -17.28 -38.92 -33.39
N LYS A 16 -16.15 -38.40 -33.86
CA LYS A 16 -15.16 -39.14 -34.65
C LYS A 16 -13.77 -38.97 -34.03
N TYR A 17 -13.27 -40.09 -33.50
CA TYR A 17 -11.90 -40.32 -33.06
C TYR A 17 -10.90 -40.33 -34.23
N GLY A 18 -9.70 -39.79 -33.98
CA GLY A 18 -8.50 -39.97 -34.79
C GLY A 18 -7.25 -39.62 -33.96
N ALA A 19 -6.47 -40.65 -33.60
CA ALA A 19 -5.25 -40.63 -32.78
C ALA A 19 -3.98 -40.29 -33.61
N PRO A 20 -2.73 -40.47 -33.14
CA PRO A 20 -2.13 -40.34 -31.80
C PRO A 20 -0.98 -39.31 -31.78
N LEU A 21 -0.65 -38.77 -30.60
CA LEU A 21 0.56 -37.98 -30.37
C LEU A 21 1.77 -38.90 -30.16
N SER A 22 2.82 -38.72 -30.96
CA SER A 22 4.15 -39.27 -30.70
C SER A 22 5.02 -38.27 -29.92
N PRO A 23 5.98 -38.74 -29.10
CA PRO A 23 6.71 -37.91 -28.15
C PRO A 23 7.91 -37.24 -28.82
N VAL A 24 8.06 -35.94 -28.60
CA VAL A 24 9.28 -35.20 -28.96
C VAL A 24 10.01 -34.83 -27.67
N THR A 25 11.04 -35.60 -27.34
CA THR A 25 12.16 -35.14 -26.51
C THR A 25 13.10 -34.28 -27.36
N PRO A 26 13.61 -33.17 -26.79
CA PRO A 26 15.05 -32.96 -26.88
C PRO A 26 15.68 -32.49 -25.55
N THR A 27 16.63 -33.29 -25.08
CA THR A 27 18.02 -32.91 -24.76
C THR A 27 18.31 -31.56 -24.09
N THR A 28 18.64 -31.66 -22.80
CA THR A 28 19.84 -31.10 -22.12
C THR A 28 20.57 -29.88 -22.71
N ARG A 29 20.80 -28.94 -21.78
CA ARG A 29 22.05 -28.17 -21.53
C ARG A 29 22.12 -26.77 -22.16
N ARG A 30 21.89 -25.75 -21.33
CA ARG A 30 22.91 -24.71 -21.07
C ARG A 30 22.65 -23.95 -19.77
N ASN A 31 23.64 -23.98 -18.90
CA ASN A 31 23.79 -23.13 -17.73
C ASN A 31 23.68 -21.65 -18.12
N GLY A 32 22.83 -20.94 -17.39
CA GLY A 32 22.80 -19.49 -17.31
C GLY A 32 22.48 -19.11 -15.87
N SER A 33 23.45 -19.30 -14.98
CA SER A 33 23.42 -18.71 -13.65
C SER A 33 23.52 -17.19 -13.81
N GLU A 34 22.38 -16.51 -13.91
CA GLU A 34 22.31 -15.07 -13.64
C GLU A 34 22.50 -14.88 -12.13
N GLN A 35 23.77 -14.83 -11.77
CA GLN A 35 24.26 -14.43 -10.47
C GLN A 35 24.02 -12.91 -10.36
N ARG A 36 22.77 -12.53 -10.04
CA ARG A 36 22.42 -11.16 -9.66
C ARG A 36 23.17 -10.82 -8.38
N HIS A 37 24.26 -10.08 -8.54
CA HIS A 37 25.00 -9.42 -7.47
C HIS A 37 24.08 -8.43 -6.73
N ARG A 38 23.28 -8.91 -5.78
CA ARG A 38 22.87 -8.09 -4.64
C ARG A 38 24.07 -8.05 -3.70
N ASN A 39 24.77 -6.93 -3.71
CA ASN A 39 25.94 -6.68 -2.89
C ASN A 39 25.66 -7.04 -1.43
N GLY A 40 26.59 -7.82 -0.87
CA GLY A 40 26.52 -8.31 0.48
C GLY A 40 26.50 -7.20 1.53
N ALA A 41 25.92 -7.56 2.67
CA ALA A 41 25.94 -6.82 3.92
C ALA A 41 27.37 -6.52 4.37
N ALA A 42 27.94 -5.42 3.93
CA ALA A 42 29.09 -4.78 4.54
C ALA A 42 28.57 -3.70 5.48
N GLY A 43 29.07 -3.64 6.73
CA GLY A 43 28.60 -2.73 7.77
C GLY A 43 28.43 -1.29 7.27
N HIS A 44 27.19 -0.85 7.11
CA HIS A 44 26.89 0.51 6.69
C HIS A 44 27.07 1.42 7.90
N ASN A 45 28.12 2.25 7.84
CA ASN A 45 28.19 3.47 8.63
C ASN A 45 27.02 4.35 8.17
N THR A 46 25.86 4.23 8.82
CA THR A 46 24.64 4.92 8.40
C THR A 46 24.82 6.42 8.63
N ARG A 47 25.12 7.15 7.56
CA ARG A 47 25.11 8.61 7.59
C ARG A 47 23.69 9.07 7.91
N THR A 48 23.59 10.06 8.79
CA THR A 48 22.32 10.64 9.26
C THR A 48 22.30 12.14 9.01
N LEU A 49 21.16 12.66 8.55
CA LEU A 49 20.85 14.08 8.48
C LEU A 49 20.27 14.52 9.83
N SER A 50 20.86 15.54 10.47
CA SER A 50 20.44 16.04 11.79
C SER A 50 19.81 17.41 11.66
N VAL A 51 18.52 17.55 11.95
CA VAL A 51 17.79 18.82 11.85
C VAL A 51 17.19 19.21 13.19
N THR A 52 17.21 20.51 13.50
CA THR A 52 16.59 21.06 14.72
C THR A 52 15.33 21.85 14.35
N LEU A 53 14.17 21.42 14.86
CA LEU A 53 12.90 22.13 14.67
C LEU A 53 12.54 23.01 15.87
N PRO A 54 11.91 24.19 15.64
CA PRO A 54 11.28 24.96 16.71
C PRO A 54 10.15 24.18 17.39
N ARG A 55 10.00 24.30 18.71
CA ARG A 55 9.04 23.51 19.50
C ARG A 55 7.58 23.89 19.29
N ASP A 56 7.31 25.08 18.74
CA ASP A 56 5.97 25.68 18.63
C ASP A 56 5.20 25.28 17.36
N VAL A 57 5.77 24.42 16.51
CA VAL A 57 5.07 23.94 15.31
C VAL A 57 4.23 22.71 15.68
N SER A 58 2.93 22.92 15.88
CA SER A 58 1.95 21.84 16.03
C SER A 58 1.82 21.10 14.70
N ALA A 59 2.46 19.94 14.60
CA ALA A 59 2.36 19.05 13.46
C ALA A 59 1.02 18.29 13.51
N SER A 60 0.03 18.75 12.74
CA SER A 60 -1.22 18.00 12.53
C SER A 60 -1.63 18.10 11.07
N PHE A 61 -1.33 17.05 10.31
CA PHE A 61 -2.17 16.68 9.16
C PHE A 61 -3.33 15.85 9.69
N ASP A 62 -4.46 16.51 9.92
CA ASP A 62 -5.77 15.86 10.06
C ASP A 62 -6.43 15.91 8.68
N PHE A 63 -6.97 14.78 8.21
CA PHE A 63 -7.67 14.72 6.92
C PHE A 63 -9.13 15.22 7.03
N SER A 64 -9.42 16.08 8.03
CA SER A 64 -10.77 16.49 8.42
C SER A 64 -10.93 18.02 8.36
N LEU A 65 -12.09 18.47 7.84
CA LEU A 65 -12.49 19.87 7.60
C LEU A 65 -12.33 20.80 8.83
N PRO A 66 -12.13 22.12 8.60
CA PRO A 66 -11.73 23.06 9.65
C PRO A 66 -12.87 23.39 10.63
N SER A 67 -12.53 23.43 11.92
CA SER A 67 -13.34 24.08 12.98
C SER A 67 -12.61 25.34 13.50
N PRO A 68 -13.35 26.34 14.03
CA PRO A 68 -12.86 27.69 14.18
C PRO A 68 -11.93 27.90 15.39
N MET A 69 -10.95 28.78 15.18
CA MET A 69 -9.94 29.24 16.14
C MET A 69 -10.54 29.89 17.39
N ALA A 70 -10.08 29.48 18.56
CA ALA A 70 -10.13 30.27 19.79
C ALA A 70 -8.70 30.64 20.21
N THR A 71 -8.46 31.93 20.43
CA THR A 71 -7.15 32.51 20.77
C THR A 71 -6.86 32.37 22.26
N PRO A 72 -5.71 31.81 22.69
CA PRO A 72 -5.26 31.87 24.07
C PRO A 72 -4.34 33.09 24.35
N PRO A 73 -4.25 33.57 25.60
CA PRO A 73 -3.48 34.75 25.98
C PRO A 73 -1.97 34.48 26.18
N ALA A 74 -1.17 35.53 25.97
CA ALA A 74 0.29 35.52 25.90
C ALA A 74 0.99 35.21 27.24
N SER A 75 2.01 34.36 27.18
CA SER A 75 2.96 34.05 28.27
C SER A 75 4.39 34.47 27.87
N PRO A 76 5.30 34.76 28.83
CA PRO A 76 6.62 35.32 28.56
C PRO A 76 7.59 34.32 27.87
N PRO A 77 8.63 34.81 27.17
CA PRO A 77 9.47 34.01 26.28
C PRO A 77 10.35 33.04 27.08
N ARG A 78 10.03 31.75 26.99
CA ARG A 78 10.95 30.69 27.42
C ARG A 78 11.89 30.39 26.26
N HIS A 79 13.19 30.36 26.52
CA HIS A 79 14.18 29.89 25.54
C HIS A 79 13.81 28.46 25.13
N SER A 80 13.31 28.30 23.90
CA SER A 80 12.84 27.03 23.38
C SER A 80 14.03 26.20 22.90
N SER A 81 14.39 25.18 23.68
CA SER A 81 15.27 24.12 23.21
C SER A 81 14.57 23.41 22.04
N GLY A 82 15.08 23.57 20.82
CA GLY A 82 14.53 22.93 19.63
C GLY A 82 14.60 21.40 19.71
N ARG A 83 13.73 20.71 18.96
CA ARG A 83 13.73 19.24 18.87
C ARG A 83 14.72 18.80 17.78
N LYS A 84 15.77 18.09 18.17
CA LYS A 84 16.69 17.44 17.22
C LYS A 84 16.02 16.19 16.64
N ILE A 85 16.07 16.04 15.31
CA ILE A 85 15.56 14.91 14.55
C ILE A 85 16.72 14.37 13.72
N GLU A 86 16.90 13.06 13.74
CA GLU A 86 17.91 12.36 12.95
C GLU A 86 17.20 11.50 11.90
N LEU A 87 17.54 11.71 10.64
CA LEU A 87 16.97 10.99 9.50
C LEU A 87 18.08 10.19 8.83
N PRO A 88 17.88 8.89 8.52
CA PRO A 88 18.86 8.14 7.76
C PRO A 88 18.96 8.69 6.33
N LEU A 89 20.16 8.77 5.74
CA LEU A 89 20.29 9.22 4.34
C LEU A 89 19.71 8.22 3.34
N ALA A 90 19.60 6.94 3.70
CA ALA A 90 19.01 5.90 2.87
C ALA A 90 18.09 5.01 3.72
N LEU A 91 16.99 4.56 3.12
CA LEU A 91 16.10 3.60 3.75
C LEU A 91 16.64 2.18 3.54
N PRO A 92 16.85 1.38 4.59
CA PRO A 92 17.26 -0.01 4.44
C PRO A 92 16.22 -0.83 3.68
N SER A 93 16.64 -1.61 2.69
CA SER A 93 15.78 -2.60 2.02
C SER A 93 16.18 -4.00 2.48
N PRO A 94 15.44 -4.62 3.43
CA PRO A 94 15.73 -5.98 3.86
C PRO A 94 15.31 -6.99 2.80
N ALA A 95 15.96 -8.15 2.78
CA ALA A 95 15.49 -9.28 1.98
C ALA A 95 14.26 -9.91 2.64
N PHE A 96 13.22 -10.21 1.85
CA PHE A 96 12.02 -10.87 2.32
C PHE A 96 11.99 -12.34 1.89
N PRO A 97 11.36 -13.22 2.68
CA PRO A 97 11.03 -14.55 2.19
C PRO A 97 9.99 -14.45 1.05
N PRO A 98 9.92 -15.45 0.16
CA PRO A 98 8.86 -15.51 -0.83
C PRO A 98 7.49 -15.59 -0.13
N VAL A 99 6.46 -15.10 -0.81
CA VAL A 99 5.07 -15.21 -0.35
C VAL A 99 4.69 -16.68 -0.22
N ASP A 100 4.06 -17.03 0.90
CA ASP A 100 3.66 -18.40 1.18
C ASP A 100 2.40 -18.81 0.39
N PRO A 101 2.46 -19.84 -0.46
CA PRO A 101 1.30 -20.28 -1.25
C PRO A 101 0.13 -20.75 -0.39
N ALA A 102 0.40 -21.34 0.77
CA ALA A 102 -0.66 -21.84 1.65
C ALA A 102 -1.50 -20.70 2.28
N GLY A 103 -1.00 -19.46 2.31
CA GLY A 103 -1.80 -18.28 2.64
C GLY A 103 -2.82 -17.91 1.56
N ILE A 104 -2.50 -18.15 0.28
CA ILE A 104 -3.46 -18.01 -0.83
C ILE A 104 -4.50 -19.12 -0.74
N GLU A 105 -4.07 -20.37 -0.54
CA GLU A 105 -4.98 -21.52 -0.44
C GLU A 105 -5.96 -21.42 0.74
N SER A 106 -5.53 -20.80 1.85
CA SER A 106 -6.41 -20.62 3.01
C SER A 106 -7.52 -19.61 2.74
N VAL A 107 -7.24 -18.58 1.93
CA VAL A 107 -8.22 -17.56 1.52
C VAL A 107 -9.12 -18.09 0.41
N ASP A 108 -8.54 -18.79 -0.57
CA ASP A 108 -9.25 -19.39 -1.70
C ASP A 108 -8.68 -20.79 -2.03
N PRO A 109 -9.34 -21.87 -1.55
CA PRO A 109 -8.90 -23.23 -1.80
C PRO A 109 -8.89 -23.65 -3.29
N GLU A 110 -9.59 -22.92 -4.16
CA GLU A 110 -9.63 -23.21 -5.60
C GLU A 110 -8.32 -22.81 -6.30
N LEU A 111 -7.48 -21.99 -5.64
CA LEU A 111 -6.16 -21.58 -6.12
C LEU A 111 -5.04 -22.53 -5.67
N ARG A 112 -5.36 -23.70 -5.12
CA ARG A 112 -4.36 -24.70 -4.75
C ARG A 112 -3.46 -25.08 -5.93
N GLY A 113 -2.15 -25.00 -5.72
CA GLY A 113 -1.14 -25.30 -6.72
C GLY A 113 -1.01 -24.25 -7.84
N VAL A 114 -1.75 -23.15 -7.78
CA VAL A 114 -1.57 -22.02 -8.70
C VAL A 114 -0.34 -21.20 -8.26
N PRO A 115 0.60 -20.87 -9.16
CA PRO A 115 1.76 -20.04 -8.81
C PRO A 115 1.35 -18.68 -8.25
N VAL A 116 2.03 -18.24 -7.18
CA VAL A 116 1.77 -16.95 -6.50
C VAL A 116 1.84 -15.79 -7.48
N GLU A 117 2.85 -15.80 -8.36
CA GLU A 117 3.10 -14.74 -9.34
C GLU A 117 1.96 -14.64 -10.35
N TYR A 118 1.36 -15.78 -10.72
CA TYR A 118 0.19 -15.80 -11.60
C TYR A 118 -1.03 -15.16 -10.91
N VAL A 119 -1.26 -15.49 -9.64
CA VAL A 119 -2.35 -14.89 -8.85
C VAL A 119 -2.14 -13.38 -8.71
N ALA A 120 -0.95 -12.94 -8.31
CA ALA A 120 -0.61 -11.53 -8.16
C ALA A 120 -0.77 -10.75 -9.49
N HIS A 121 -0.29 -11.32 -10.60
CA HIS A 121 -0.43 -10.71 -11.92
C HIS A 121 -1.90 -10.58 -12.36
N LYS A 122 -2.74 -11.60 -12.09
CA LYS A 122 -4.18 -11.50 -12.38
C LYS A 122 -4.87 -10.46 -11.51
N LEU A 123 -4.54 -10.40 -10.23
CA LEU A 123 -5.08 -9.39 -9.32
C LEU A 123 -4.71 -7.97 -9.74
N GLN A 124 -3.54 -7.74 -10.34
CA GLN A 124 -3.19 -6.42 -10.86
C GLN A 124 -4.20 -5.90 -11.92
N SER A 125 -4.78 -6.80 -12.72
CA SER A 125 -5.76 -6.41 -13.75
C SER A 125 -7.13 -6.01 -13.21
N ILE A 126 -7.54 -6.60 -12.07
CA ILE A 126 -8.85 -6.35 -11.45
C ILE A 126 -8.77 -5.50 -10.17
N GLY A 127 -7.56 -5.28 -9.66
CA GLY A 127 -7.32 -4.57 -8.40
C GLY A 127 -7.90 -3.15 -8.37
N PRO A 128 -7.81 -2.32 -9.43
CA PRO A 128 -8.48 -1.02 -9.44
C PRO A 128 -10.00 -1.10 -9.24
N GLU A 129 -10.66 -2.12 -9.81
CA GLU A 129 -12.09 -2.36 -9.64
C GLU A 129 -12.40 -2.78 -8.20
N LEU A 130 -11.63 -3.72 -7.66
CA LEU A 130 -11.78 -4.17 -6.27
C LEU A 130 -11.55 -3.03 -5.27
N LEU A 131 -10.56 -2.16 -5.50
CA LEU A 131 -10.31 -0.98 -4.69
C LEU A 131 -11.48 0.00 -4.74
N ASN A 132 -12.05 0.22 -5.93
CA ASN A 132 -13.25 1.04 -6.10
C ASN A 132 -14.44 0.45 -5.33
N GLY A 133 -14.58 -0.88 -5.32
CA GLY A 133 -15.59 -1.61 -4.52
C GLY A 133 -15.54 -1.27 -3.03
N LEU A 134 -14.35 -1.07 -2.45
CA LEU A 134 -14.20 -0.68 -1.04
C LEU A 134 -14.90 0.64 -0.71
N GLY A 135 -14.99 1.58 -1.66
CA GLY A 135 -15.66 2.87 -1.49
C GLY A 135 -17.19 2.77 -1.32
N TYR A 136 -17.77 1.60 -1.61
CA TYR A 136 -19.19 1.32 -1.42
C TYR A 136 -19.49 0.63 -0.09
N VAL A 137 -18.47 0.36 0.71
CA VAL A 137 -18.58 -0.32 2.00
C VAL A 137 -18.17 0.62 3.12
N THR A 138 -19.05 0.82 4.10
CA THR A 138 -18.79 1.70 5.24
C THR A 138 -18.74 0.85 6.52
N PRO A 139 -17.56 0.68 7.14
CA PRO A 139 -17.42 0.10 8.46
C PRO A 139 -18.17 0.91 9.54
N PRO A 140 -18.46 0.30 10.70
CA PRO A 140 -18.94 1.06 11.85
C PRO A 140 -17.87 2.07 12.30
N GLN A 141 -18.31 3.23 12.80
CA GLN A 141 -17.42 4.27 13.34
C GLN A 141 -16.98 3.98 14.78
N THR A 142 -17.27 2.79 15.30
CA THR A 142 -16.90 2.38 16.65
C THR A 142 -15.38 2.28 16.77
N ALA A 143 -14.83 2.96 17.77
CA ALA A 143 -13.41 2.90 18.09
C ALA A 143 -13.08 1.55 18.75
N TYR A 144 -12.26 0.73 18.08
CA TYR A 144 -11.75 -0.52 18.62
C TYR A 144 -10.26 -0.39 18.96
N THR A 145 -9.89 -0.84 20.14
CA THR A 145 -8.51 -1.09 20.56
C THR A 145 -8.15 -2.55 20.28
N ALA A 146 -6.86 -2.89 20.37
CA ALA A 146 -6.43 -4.27 20.23
C ALA A 146 -7.08 -5.24 21.24
N SER A 147 -7.52 -4.76 22.40
CA SER A 147 -8.07 -5.60 23.48
C SER A 147 -9.59 -5.78 23.45
N ASN A 148 -10.33 -4.99 22.67
CA ASN A 148 -11.80 -5.03 22.62
C ASN A 148 -12.35 -5.20 21.20
N MET A 149 -11.54 -5.76 20.30
CA MET A 149 -11.91 -5.97 18.90
C MET A 149 -12.93 -7.12 18.78
N PRO A 150 -14.06 -6.91 18.08
CA PRO A 150 -15.00 -7.98 17.83
C PRO A 150 -14.45 -8.93 16.76
N ALA A 151 -14.90 -10.18 16.75
CA ALA A 151 -14.53 -11.12 15.67
C ALA A 151 -15.23 -10.80 14.33
N TRP A 152 -16.35 -10.07 14.38
CA TRP A 152 -17.18 -9.74 13.22
C TRP A 152 -17.76 -8.34 13.36
N VAL A 153 -17.94 -7.64 12.24
CA VAL A 153 -18.66 -6.37 12.17
C VAL A 153 -19.66 -6.38 11.03
N ASP A 154 -20.77 -5.68 11.25
CA ASP A 154 -21.71 -5.37 10.18
C ASP A 154 -21.24 -4.10 9.48
N VAL A 155 -20.97 -4.21 8.19
CA VAL A 155 -20.62 -3.08 7.32
C VAL A 155 -21.83 -2.69 6.49
N ARG A 156 -22.03 -1.39 6.31
CA ARG A 156 -23.08 -0.91 5.40
C ARG A 156 -22.61 -1.04 3.96
N VAL A 157 -23.44 -1.62 3.12
CA VAL A 157 -23.19 -1.78 1.68
C VAL A 157 -24.08 -0.82 0.90
N SER A 158 -23.47 0.01 0.06
CA SER A 158 -24.20 0.91 -0.82
C SER A 158 -24.96 0.13 -1.89
N SER A 159 -26.20 0.54 -2.19
CA SER A 159 -26.99 -0.04 -3.29
C SER A 159 -26.42 0.27 -4.68
N ARG A 160 -25.37 1.10 -4.77
CA ARG A 160 -24.65 1.40 -6.01
C ARG A 160 -23.43 0.49 -6.24
N LEU A 161 -23.25 -0.54 -5.42
CA LEU A 161 -22.17 -1.51 -5.61
C LEU A 161 -22.31 -2.15 -7.00
N PRO A 162 -21.26 -2.09 -7.85
CA PRO A 162 -21.34 -2.59 -9.23
C PRO A 162 -21.53 -4.11 -9.31
N SER A 163 -20.79 -4.86 -8.49
CA SER A 163 -20.80 -6.33 -8.45
C SER A 163 -20.61 -6.82 -7.02
N ILE A 164 -21.30 -7.90 -6.66
CA ILE A 164 -21.11 -8.57 -5.36
C ILE A 164 -19.68 -9.13 -5.20
N GLU A 165 -19.00 -9.42 -6.31
CA GLU A 165 -17.61 -9.90 -6.33
C GLU A 165 -16.61 -8.82 -5.89
N SER A 166 -17.01 -7.55 -5.96
CA SER A 166 -16.22 -6.42 -5.44
C SER A 166 -16.40 -6.18 -3.94
N LEU A 167 -17.17 -7.03 -3.26
CA LEU A 167 -17.29 -6.96 -1.80
C LEU A 167 -15.98 -7.41 -1.13
N PRO A 168 -15.50 -6.65 -0.13
CA PRO A 168 -14.38 -7.05 0.68
C PRO A 168 -14.71 -8.33 1.45
N SER A 169 -13.73 -9.21 1.54
CA SER A 169 -13.79 -10.45 2.31
C SER A 169 -13.69 -10.23 3.83
N HIS A 170 -12.94 -9.19 4.24
CA HIS A 170 -12.57 -8.95 5.63
C HIS A 170 -12.54 -7.46 5.94
N VAL A 171 -12.50 -7.13 7.23
CA VAL A 171 -12.16 -5.80 7.72
C VAL A 171 -10.88 -5.92 8.55
N LEU A 172 -9.82 -5.22 8.15
CA LEU A 172 -8.64 -5.09 9.00
C LEU A 172 -8.92 -4.05 10.08
N CYS A 173 -8.51 -4.32 11.31
CA CYS A 173 -8.33 -3.29 12.32
C CYS A 173 -6.85 -2.99 12.45
N VAL A 174 -6.43 -1.87 11.84
CA VAL A 174 -5.03 -1.46 11.75
C VAL A 174 -4.64 -0.70 13.00
N VAL A 175 -3.72 -1.26 13.78
CA VAL A 175 -3.36 -0.75 15.10
C VAL A 175 -1.84 -0.55 15.19
N ASN A 176 -1.39 0.53 15.81
CA ASN A 176 -0.01 0.64 16.25
C ASN A 176 0.11 0.04 17.66
N PRO A 177 0.85 -1.05 17.87
CA PRO A 177 0.96 -1.69 19.17
C PRO A 177 1.62 -0.81 20.24
N GLN A 178 2.36 0.22 19.84
CA GLN A 178 3.00 1.20 20.73
C GLN A 178 2.08 2.40 21.04
N SER A 179 0.93 2.49 20.37
CA SER A 179 -0.03 3.58 20.52
C SER A 179 -1.23 3.15 21.35
N LYS A 180 -1.78 4.09 22.12
CA LYS A 180 -3.09 3.93 22.79
C LYS A 180 -4.26 4.33 21.90
N GLN A 181 -3.99 4.81 20.69
CA GLN A 181 -5.02 5.24 19.77
C GLN A 181 -5.85 4.04 19.28
N PRO A 182 -7.17 4.22 19.08
CA PRO A 182 -7.99 3.19 18.45
C PRO A 182 -7.45 2.80 17.08
N GLY A 183 -7.66 1.53 16.72
CA GLY A 183 -7.38 1.00 15.41
C GLY A 183 -8.33 1.52 14.35
N GLN A 184 -7.82 1.62 13.13
CA GLN A 184 -8.58 2.02 11.97
C GLN A 184 -9.20 0.79 11.30
N LEU A 185 -10.52 0.80 11.07
CA LEU A 185 -11.20 -0.24 10.33
C LEU A 185 -11.06 -0.01 8.82
N VAL A 186 -10.49 -0.97 8.11
CA VAL A 186 -10.24 -0.89 6.67
C VAL A 186 -10.74 -2.18 6.00
N PRO A 187 -11.82 -2.13 5.21
CA PRO A 187 -12.27 -3.28 4.43
C PRO A 187 -11.22 -3.69 3.40
N ILE A 188 -11.05 -5.00 3.17
CA ILE A 188 -10.06 -5.54 2.23
C ILE A 188 -10.52 -6.81 1.51
N HIS A 189 -9.87 -7.10 0.40
CA HIS A 189 -9.80 -8.41 -0.24
C HIS A 189 -8.54 -9.11 0.24
N ALA A 190 -8.68 -10.14 1.09
CA ALA A 190 -7.56 -10.85 1.71
C ALA A 190 -6.58 -11.42 0.68
N LEU A 191 -7.08 -11.81 -0.49
CA LEU A 191 -6.29 -12.36 -1.58
C LEU A 191 -5.24 -11.37 -2.14
N ILE A 192 -5.51 -10.06 -2.10
CA ILE A 192 -4.53 -9.02 -2.48
C ILE A 192 -3.30 -9.07 -1.58
N TYR A 193 -3.51 -9.26 -0.28
CA TYR A 193 -2.43 -9.29 0.70
C TYR A 193 -1.74 -10.64 0.74
N ALA A 194 -2.51 -11.73 0.75
CA ALA A 194 -1.98 -13.10 0.77
C ALA A 194 -1.09 -13.43 -0.43
N SER A 195 -1.25 -12.73 -1.57
CA SER A 195 -0.42 -12.93 -2.77
C SER A 195 0.76 -11.97 -2.89
N GLN A 196 0.83 -10.91 -2.07
CA GLN A 196 1.81 -9.82 -2.23
C GLN A 196 2.62 -9.49 -0.97
N CYS A 197 2.27 -10.06 0.17
CA CYS A 197 2.89 -9.75 1.47
C CYS A 197 3.36 -11.04 2.14
N SER A 198 4.67 -11.21 2.32
CA SER A 198 5.25 -12.44 2.88
C SER A 198 4.92 -12.63 4.36
N ASN A 199 4.66 -11.54 5.10
CA ASN A 199 4.42 -11.55 6.55
C ASN A 199 2.95 -11.26 6.89
N PHE A 200 2.05 -11.32 5.91
CA PHE A 200 0.63 -11.11 6.17
C PHE A 200 0.03 -12.26 6.98
N PRO A 201 -0.86 -11.99 7.96
CA PRO A 201 -1.53 -13.04 8.71
C PRO A 201 -2.26 -14.01 7.78
N ARG A 202 -2.12 -15.32 8.03
CA ARG A 202 -2.89 -16.33 7.30
C ARG A 202 -4.35 -16.21 7.68
N LEU A 203 -5.20 -15.88 6.70
CA LEU A 203 -6.63 -15.75 6.88
C LEU A 203 -7.35 -16.95 6.27
N SER A 204 -8.39 -17.43 6.94
CA SER A 204 -9.32 -18.39 6.37
C SER A 204 -10.28 -17.71 5.40
N ARG A 205 -10.81 -18.47 4.44
CA ARG A 205 -11.93 -18.04 3.59
C ARG A 205 -13.06 -17.50 4.47
N ALA A 206 -13.40 -16.22 4.28
CA ALA A 206 -14.57 -15.60 4.85
C ALA A 206 -15.55 -15.35 3.70
N THR A 207 -16.73 -15.96 3.77
CA THR A 207 -17.81 -15.67 2.82
C THR A 207 -18.62 -14.52 3.40
N PRO A 208 -18.68 -13.34 2.74
CA PRO A 208 -19.51 -12.24 3.20
C PRO A 208 -20.96 -12.69 3.30
N HIS A 209 -21.56 -12.60 4.49
CA HIS A 209 -23.00 -12.79 4.63
C HIS A 209 -23.67 -11.46 4.29
N VAL A 210 -24.23 -11.37 3.09
CA VAL A 210 -24.94 -10.17 2.61
C VAL A 210 -26.42 -10.30 2.91
N ASP A 211 -26.93 -9.39 3.73
CA ASP A 211 -28.36 -9.21 3.91
C ASP A 211 -28.85 -8.10 2.97
N ALA A 212 -29.49 -8.53 1.88
CA ALA A 212 -30.04 -7.64 0.86
C ALA A 212 -31.15 -6.72 1.41
N ALA A 213 -31.88 -7.15 2.45
CA ALA A 213 -32.96 -6.36 3.03
C ALA A 213 -32.41 -5.23 3.91
N SER A 214 -31.40 -5.51 4.73
CA SER A 214 -30.77 -4.50 5.61
C SER A 214 -29.65 -3.70 4.94
N LYS A 215 -29.24 -4.07 3.72
CA LYS A 215 -28.08 -3.47 3.00
C LYS A 215 -26.81 -3.52 3.85
N CYS A 216 -26.63 -4.61 4.59
CA CYS A 216 -25.47 -4.86 5.42
C CYS A 216 -24.77 -6.14 4.97
N ALA A 217 -23.45 -6.17 5.12
CA ALA A 217 -22.66 -7.38 5.02
C ALA A 217 -21.97 -7.62 6.35
N ARG A 218 -21.93 -8.88 6.81
CA ARG A 218 -21.19 -9.25 8.02
C ARG A 218 -19.82 -9.77 7.62
N LEU A 219 -18.77 -9.09 8.08
CA LEU A 219 -17.37 -9.36 7.70
C LEU A 219 -16.53 -9.71 8.93
N ALA A 220 -15.58 -10.63 8.75
CA ALA A 220 -14.63 -10.99 9.79
C ALA A 220 -13.65 -9.83 10.03
N VAL A 221 -13.37 -9.54 11.30
CA VAL A 221 -12.38 -8.54 11.69
C VAL A 221 -11.06 -9.22 12.01
N VAL A 222 -9.98 -8.66 11.46
CA VAL A 222 -8.62 -9.17 11.65
C VAL A 222 -7.74 -8.05 12.20
N PRO A 223 -7.05 -8.24 13.33
CA PRO A 223 -6.08 -7.28 13.80
C PRO A 223 -4.85 -7.24 12.85
N LEU A 224 -4.44 -6.04 12.45
CA LEU A 224 -3.19 -5.83 11.73
C LEU A 224 -2.32 -4.83 12.50
N TYR A 225 -1.20 -5.31 13.01
CA TYR A 225 -0.26 -4.48 13.76
C TYR A 225 0.76 -3.85 12.83
N LEU A 226 0.76 -2.53 12.75
CA LEU A 226 1.67 -1.76 11.88
C LEU A 226 2.36 -0.63 12.65
N PRO A 227 3.64 -0.33 12.34
CA PRO A 227 4.34 0.80 12.95
C PRO A 227 3.69 2.16 12.67
N SER A 228 3.04 2.31 11.51
CA SER A 228 2.45 3.57 11.06
C SER A 228 1.05 3.36 10.45
N PRO A 229 0.00 3.19 11.26
CA PRO A 229 -1.37 3.01 10.76
C PRO A 229 -1.83 4.11 9.81
N GLN A 230 -1.41 5.35 10.04
CA GLN A 230 -1.80 6.53 9.25
C GLN A 230 -1.36 6.43 7.78
N THR A 231 -0.29 5.69 7.49
CA THR A 231 0.23 5.52 6.13
C THR A 231 -0.26 4.23 5.46
N PHE A 232 -1.06 3.43 6.16
CA PHE A 232 -1.54 2.15 5.63
C PHE A 232 -2.39 2.32 4.37
N ASN A 233 -3.23 3.35 4.30
CA ASN A 233 -4.07 3.58 3.12
C ASN A 233 -3.27 3.86 1.83
N LEU A 234 -2.06 4.42 1.94
CA LEU A 234 -1.15 4.59 0.80
C LEU A 234 -0.67 3.22 0.29
N LEU A 235 -0.27 2.35 1.23
CA LEU A 235 0.15 0.99 0.91
C LEU A 235 -1.01 0.17 0.33
N ASN A 236 -2.18 0.21 0.96
CA ASN A 236 -3.39 -0.45 0.49
C ASN A 236 -3.70 -0.02 -0.95
N SER A 237 -3.73 1.29 -1.24
CA SER A 237 -3.98 1.78 -2.60
C SER A 237 -2.94 1.28 -3.61
N TYR A 238 -1.66 1.23 -3.21
CA TYR A 238 -0.59 0.71 -4.05
C TYR A 238 -0.74 -0.80 -4.33
N LEU A 239 -1.03 -1.63 -3.32
CA LEU A 239 -1.16 -3.08 -3.48
C LEU A 239 -2.28 -3.48 -4.46
N TYR A 240 -3.35 -2.68 -4.53
CA TYR A 240 -4.43 -2.89 -5.49
C TYR A 240 -4.12 -2.37 -6.89
N THR A 241 -3.45 -1.23 -7.00
CA THR A 241 -3.36 -0.52 -8.29
C THR A 241 -2.00 -0.66 -8.97
N LYS A 242 -0.95 -0.98 -8.21
CA LYS A 242 0.46 -0.99 -8.63
C LYS A 242 0.91 0.32 -9.29
N ARG A 243 0.26 1.44 -8.94
CA ARG A 243 0.53 2.76 -9.52
C ARG A 243 1.63 3.50 -8.76
N ALA A 244 2.87 3.11 -9.02
CA ALA A 244 4.08 3.72 -8.46
C ALA A 244 4.12 5.24 -8.68
N GLU A 245 3.67 5.71 -9.84
CA GLU A 245 3.65 7.13 -10.20
C GLU A 245 2.70 7.94 -9.33
N ARG A 246 1.52 7.37 -9.01
CA ARG A 246 0.54 8.03 -8.12
C ARG A 246 1.04 8.05 -6.68
N LEU A 247 1.69 6.97 -6.25
CA LEU A 247 2.30 6.90 -4.93
C LEU A 247 3.41 7.95 -4.80
N LEU A 248 4.32 8.03 -5.78
CA LEU A 248 5.39 9.02 -5.80
C LEU A 248 4.85 10.45 -5.72
N SER A 249 3.85 10.80 -6.54
CA SER A 249 3.23 12.13 -6.48
C SER A 249 2.56 12.45 -5.14
N THR A 250 2.13 11.42 -4.40
CA THR A 250 1.53 11.60 -3.06
C THR A 250 2.62 11.79 -2.00
N LEU A 251 3.72 11.05 -2.10
CA LEU A 251 4.83 11.11 -1.14
C LEU A 251 5.70 12.37 -1.32
N ALA A 252 5.88 12.80 -2.56
CA ALA A 252 6.69 13.95 -2.97
C ALA A 252 5.87 14.87 -3.88
N PRO A 253 4.93 15.65 -3.31
CA PRO A 253 4.03 16.51 -4.09
C PRO A 253 4.79 17.71 -4.67
N ILE A 254 5.25 17.58 -5.91
CA ILE A 254 5.92 18.65 -6.65
C ILE A 254 4.93 19.26 -7.63
N SER A 255 4.83 20.59 -7.64
CA SER A 255 3.95 21.31 -8.56
C SER A 255 4.39 21.12 -10.02
N SER A 256 3.43 21.10 -10.95
CA SER A 256 3.73 21.00 -12.38
C SER A 256 4.62 22.14 -12.88
N SER A 257 4.52 23.33 -12.28
CA SER A 257 5.38 24.48 -12.60
C SER A 257 6.83 24.27 -12.17
N ALA A 258 7.05 23.64 -11.01
CA ALA A 258 8.39 23.31 -10.55
C ALA A 258 9.03 22.20 -11.41
N LEU A 259 8.24 21.21 -11.83
CA LEU A 259 8.70 20.19 -12.79
C LEU A 259 9.10 20.78 -14.14
N ALA A 260 8.33 21.74 -14.66
CA ALA A 260 8.61 22.41 -15.93
C ALA A 260 9.91 23.23 -15.90
N SER A 261 10.35 23.66 -14.71
CA SER A 261 11.57 24.45 -14.52
C SER A 261 12.83 23.58 -14.45
N ILE A 262 12.72 22.26 -14.45
CA ILE A 262 13.86 21.34 -14.39
C ILE A 262 14.49 21.27 -15.80
N PRO A 263 15.76 21.66 -15.97
CA PRO A 263 16.39 21.65 -17.28
C PRO A 263 16.47 20.23 -17.85
N VAL A 264 15.75 19.97 -18.93
CA VAL A 264 15.86 18.73 -19.73
C VAL A 264 17.08 18.86 -20.65
N GLY A 265 18.27 18.89 -20.06
CA GLY A 265 19.54 18.98 -20.78
C GLY A 265 20.23 17.63 -20.93
N HIS A 266 21.05 17.49 -21.98
CA HIS A 266 21.84 16.30 -22.37
C HIS A 266 22.85 15.79 -21.31
N GLN A 267 22.80 16.27 -20.06
CA GLN A 267 23.72 15.92 -18.96
C GLN A 267 23.14 14.87 -17.97
N GLY A 268 22.12 14.11 -18.39
CA GLY A 268 21.74 12.83 -17.78
C GLY A 268 20.92 12.88 -16.49
N ALA A 269 20.44 11.70 -16.08
CA ALA A 269 19.63 11.45 -14.88
C ALA A 269 20.26 11.91 -13.55
N SER A 270 21.55 12.30 -13.55
CA SER A 270 22.33 12.64 -12.36
C SER A 270 21.92 13.96 -11.69
N ASN A 271 21.28 14.89 -12.41
CA ASN A 271 20.92 16.21 -11.86
C ASN A 271 19.44 16.34 -11.47
N THR A 272 18.63 15.30 -11.71
CA THR A 272 17.19 15.35 -11.51
C THR A 272 16.80 15.41 -10.03
N LEU A 273 17.42 14.58 -9.18
CA LEU A 273 17.08 14.51 -7.76
C LEU A 273 17.42 15.82 -7.01
N PRO A 274 18.60 16.44 -7.18
CA PRO A 274 18.88 17.76 -6.60
C PRO A 274 17.90 18.85 -7.05
N ALA A 275 17.48 18.84 -8.31
CA ALA A 275 16.51 19.80 -8.82
C ALA A 275 15.12 19.61 -8.20
N LEU A 276 14.66 18.35 -8.06
CA LEU A 276 13.40 18.02 -7.39
C LEU A 276 13.45 18.36 -5.89
N GLY A 277 14.57 18.11 -5.22
CA GLY A 277 14.76 18.48 -3.82
C GLY A 277 14.71 19.99 -3.62
N ARG A 278 15.32 20.78 -4.52
CA ARG A 278 15.22 22.24 -4.50
C ARG A 278 13.78 22.72 -4.70
N ALA A 279 13.08 22.16 -5.69
CA ALA A 279 11.67 22.47 -5.93
C ALA A 279 10.81 22.23 -4.69
N MET A 280 11.03 21.12 -3.97
CA MET A 280 10.33 20.84 -2.70
C MET A 280 10.72 21.80 -1.58
N ALA A 281 12.00 22.16 -1.46
CA ALA A 281 12.47 23.13 -0.46
C ALA A 281 11.89 24.53 -0.68
N GLU A 282 11.68 24.93 -1.93
CA GLU A 282 11.04 26.20 -2.29
C GLU A 282 9.52 26.15 -2.07
N ALA A 283 8.88 24.98 -2.27
CA ALA A 283 7.44 24.82 -2.15
C ALA A 283 6.96 24.70 -0.69
N PHE A 284 7.78 24.15 0.21
CA PHE A 284 7.36 23.82 1.58
C PHE A 284 8.33 24.33 2.64
N PRO A 285 7.83 24.82 3.78
CA PRO A 285 8.68 25.13 4.92
C PRO A 285 9.26 23.86 5.55
N LEU A 286 10.39 23.99 6.24
CA LEU A 286 11.12 22.88 6.85
C LEU A 286 10.26 21.92 7.71
N PRO A 287 9.33 22.38 8.58
CA PRO A 287 8.48 21.48 9.35
C PRO A 287 7.62 20.57 8.47
N THR A 288 7.04 21.10 7.39
CA THR A 288 6.23 20.33 6.43
C THR A 288 7.07 19.30 5.68
N LEU A 289 8.32 19.63 5.32
CA LEU A 289 9.24 18.66 4.74
C LEU A 289 9.53 17.49 5.69
N VAL A 290 9.68 17.76 6.98
CA VAL A 290 9.87 16.73 8.02
C VAL A 290 8.61 15.87 8.18
N GLU A 291 7.41 16.45 8.06
CA GLU A 291 6.16 15.68 8.04
C GLU A 291 6.09 14.74 6.83
N HIS A 292 6.46 15.21 5.63
CA HIS A 292 6.57 14.35 4.45
C HIS A 292 7.59 13.23 4.65
N ALA A 293 8.74 13.51 5.29
CA ALA A 293 9.69 12.47 5.66
C ALA A 293 9.06 11.43 6.61
N ALA A 294 8.30 11.87 7.62
CA ALA A 294 7.60 10.97 8.52
C ALA A 294 6.60 10.06 7.79
N VAL A 295 5.88 10.58 6.78
CA VAL A 295 4.97 9.79 5.93
C VAL A 295 5.74 8.73 5.13
N VAL A 296 6.83 9.10 4.45
CA VAL A 296 7.63 8.14 3.67
C VAL A 296 8.23 7.06 4.57
N HIS A 297 8.81 7.45 5.71
CA HIS A 297 9.38 6.51 6.68
C HIS A 297 8.31 5.60 7.28
N GLY A 298 7.12 6.14 7.59
CA GLY A 298 6.00 5.35 8.09
C GLY A 298 5.52 4.32 7.06
N LEU A 299 5.40 4.71 5.79
CA LEU A 299 5.07 3.79 4.70
C LEU A 299 6.15 2.70 4.55
N TRP A 300 7.43 3.08 4.49
CA TRP A 300 8.55 2.14 4.46
C TRP A 300 8.48 1.14 5.62
N SER A 301 8.22 1.60 6.83
CA SER A 301 8.12 0.74 8.03
C SER A 301 6.98 -0.28 7.89
N ASN A 302 5.83 0.12 7.34
CA ASN A 302 4.72 -0.79 7.07
C ASN A 302 5.06 -1.81 5.98
N VAL A 303 5.73 -1.37 4.91
CA VAL A 303 6.20 -2.21 3.80
C VAL A 303 7.13 -3.31 4.30
N VAL A 304 8.10 -2.94 5.15
CA VAL A 304 9.00 -3.89 5.83
C VAL A 304 8.21 -4.85 6.72
N THR A 305 7.27 -4.32 7.51
CA THR A 305 6.46 -5.14 8.44
C THR A 305 5.64 -6.19 7.70
N LEU A 306 4.99 -5.82 6.59
CA LEU A 306 4.19 -6.74 5.78
C LEU A 306 5.00 -7.63 4.85
N GLY A 307 6.29 -7.34 4.66
CA GLY A 307 7.16 -8.09 3.78
C GLY A 307 6.76 -7.99 2.32
N VAL A 308 6.63 -6.76 1.82
CA VAL A 308 6.30 -6.52 0.40
C VAL A 308 7.59 -6.43 -0.41
N ASP A 309 7.84 -7.44 -1.25
CA ASP A 309 8.98 -7.47 -2.18
C ASP A 309 8.54 -7.04 -3.59
N ASP A 310 8.40 -5.72 -3.79
CA ASP A 310 7.99 -5.12 -5.06
C ASP A 310 9.00 -4.06 -5.51
N GLU A 311 9.71 -4.31 -6.62
CA GLU A 311 10.77 -3.45 -7.13
C GLU A 311 10.30 -2.01 -7.40
N ALA A 312 9.10 -1.85 -7.96
CA ALA A 312 8.58 -0.52 -8.29
C ALA A 312 8.19 0.26 -7.02
N LEU A 313 7.69 -0.42 -5.98
CA LEU A 313 7.42 0.18 -4.68
C LEU A 313 8.71 0.65 -3.99
N TRP A 314 9.72 -0.21 -3.95
CA TRP A 314 11.02 0.10 -3.34
C TRP A 314 11.70 1.27 -4.03
N TRP A 315 11.73 1.26 -5.37
CA TRP A 315 12.26 2.38 -6.15
C TRP A 315 11.50 3.69 -5.87
N THR A 316 10.17 3.62 -5.73
CA THR A 316 9.33 4.78 -5.40
C THR A 316 9.67 5.34 -4.01
N LEU A 317 9.84 4.47 -3.01
CA LEU A 317 10.20 4.87 -1.65
C LEU A 317 11.59 5.52 -1.60
N GLU A 318 12.58 4.90 -2.25
CA GLU A 318 13.95 5.44 -2.34
C GLU A 318 13.96 6.79 -3.04
N THR A 319 13.24 6.92 -4.15
CA THR A 319 13.13 8.18 -4.90
C THR A 319 12.47 9.26 -4.06
N ALA A 320 11.32 8.98 -3.44
CA ALA A 320 10.64 9.95 -2.58
C ALA A 320 11.51 10.38 -1.39
N TRP A 321 12.18 9.41 -0.74
CA TRP A 321 13.08 9.68 0.38
C TRP A 321 14.27 10.55 -0.03
N GLY A 322 14.89 10.26 -1.17
CA GLY A 322 16.01 11.05 -1.70
C GLY A 322 15.60 12.49 -2.01
N ILE A 323 14.43 12.71 -2.61
CA ILE A 323 13.91 14.06 -2.87
C ILE A 323 13.68 14.81 -1.55
N ILE A 324 12.99 14.20 -0.58
CA ILE A 324 12.63 14.85 0.70
C ILE A 324 13.87 15.15 1.54
N THR A 325 14.78 14.19 1.71
CA THR A 325 16.03 14.41 2.46
C THR A 325 16.89 15.50 1.82
N THR A 326 16.88 15.57 0.48
CA THR A 326 17.53 16.66 -0.25
C THR A 326 16.89 18.02 0.03
N ALA A 327 15.55 18.08 0.00
CA ALA A 327 14.81 19.29 0.33
C ALA A 327 15.09 19.76 1.77
N ILE A 328 15.08 18.83 2.73
CA ILE A 328 15.34 19.11 4.15
C ILE A 328 16.76 19.65 4.35
N ALA A 329 17.76 19.06 3.69
CA ALA A 329 19.14 19.53 3.79
C ALA A 329 19.27 20.96 3.25
N LEU A 330 18.70 21.25 2.08
CA LEU A 330 18.69 22.59 1.49
C LEU A 330 17.98 23.61 2.41
N ALA A 331 16.80 23.27 2.93
CA ALA A 331 16.01 24.15 3.79
C ALA A 331 16.66 24.38 5.18
N SER A 332 17.52 23.47 5.63
CA SER A 332 18.28 23.59 6.89
C SER A 332 19.69 24.14 6.72
N GLY A 333 20.12 24.45 5.49
CA GLY A 333 21.46 24.94 5.17
C GLY A 333 22.56 23.86 5.29
N GLN A 334 22.19 22.58 5.28
CA GLN A 334 23.12 21.44 5.33
C GLN A 334 23.46 20.96 3.92
N GLN A 335 24.71 20.51 3.73
CA GLN A 335 25.15 19.83 2.51
C GLN A 335 25.18 18.31 2.73
N ILE A 336 24.81 17.53 1.70
CA ILE A 336 24.66 16.07 1.70
C ILE A 336 25.68 15.43 0.77
#